data_AF-A0AAJ1TZN6-F1
#
_entry.id   AF-A0AAJ1TZN6-F1
#
_cell.length_a   1.000
_cell.length_b   1.000
_cell.length_c   1.000
_cell.angle_alpha   90.00
_cell.angle_beta   90.00
_cell.angle_gamma   90.00
#
_symmetry.space_group_name_H-M   'P 1'
#
loop_
_entity.id
_entity.type
_entity.pdbx_description
1 polymer ?
#
loop_
_entity_poly.entity_id
_entity_poly.type
_entity_poly.pdbx_seq_one_letter_code
_entity_poly.pdbx_strand_id
1 'polypeptide(L)'
;MTHTEASLLGIAVTVVLDLWVLRTRLLTRKAYWASYAIVLFFQLVTNEWLTWQGVFQYGEDAILGWRIGHQPVEDVLFGFSLVTQSMMWWVWWGRRGVQREVGPGPVPAVARLLGRRDA
;
A
#
# COMPACT_ATOMS: atom_id res chain seq x y z
N MET A 1 -14.78 -5.49 -22.30
CA MET A 1 -14.40 -4.52 -21.25
C MET A 1 -12.90 -4.37 -21.38
N THR A 2 -12.42 -3.23 -21.86
CA THR A 2 -10.98 -3.01 -22.08
C THR A 2 -10.30 -2.85 -20.72
N HIS A 3 -9.11 -3.43 -20.53
CA HIS A 3 -8.39 -3.43 -19.24
C HIS A 3 -8.20 -2.03 -18.63
N THR A 4 -8.14 -1.01 -19.47
CA THR A 4 -8.02 0.40 -19.09
C THR A 4 -9.25 0.97 -18.39
N GLU A 5 -10.46 0.52 -18.76
CA GLU A 5 -11.68 0.91 -18.06
C GLU A 5 -11.68 0.37 -16.62
N ALA A 6 -11.22 -0.88 -16.44
CA ALA A 6 -11.12 -1.50 -15.12
C ALA A 6 -10.09 -0.80 -14.22
N SER A 7 -8.93 -0.41 -14.77
CA SER A 7 -7.89 0.31 -14.02
C SER A 7 -8.30 1.74 -13.66
N LEU A 8 -8.94 2.47 -14.59
CA LEU A 8 -9.48 3.81 -14.31
C LEU A 8 -10.63 3.77 -13.30
N LEU A 9 -11.53 2.79 -13.41
CA LEU A 9 -12.55 2.53 -12.39
C LEU A 9 -11.93 2.19 -11.04
N GLY A 10 -10.88 1.37 -11.00
CA GLY A 10 -10.16 1.01 -9.79
C GLY A 10 -9.59 2.23 -9.06
N ILE A 11 -8.94 3.15 -9.78
CA ILE A 11 -8.43 4.40 -9.21
C ILE A 11 -9.58 5.29 -8.75
N ALA A 12 -10.59 5.51 -9.60
CA ALA A 12 -11.72 6.36 -9.28
C ALA A 12 -12.45 5.88 -8.01
N VAL A 13 -12.71 4.57 -7.92
CA VAL A 13 -13.30 3.93 -6.74
C VAL A 13 -12.40 4.10 -5.53
N THR A 14 -11.10 3.94 -5.67
CA THR A 14 -10.15 4.08 -4.55
C THR A 14 -10.07 5.52 -4.04
N VAL A 15 -10.05 6.51 -4.92
CA VAL A 15 -10.05 7.94 -4.55
C VAL A 15 -11.37 8.33 -3.88
N VAL A 16 -12.51 7.88 -4.42
CA VAL A 16 -13.82 8.11 -3.82
C VAL A 16 -13.95 7.41 -2.47
N LEU A 17 -13.44 6.19 -2.33
CA LEU A 17 -13.44 5.46 -1.07
C LEU A 17 -12.61 6.18 0.00
N ASP A 18 -11.38 6.64 -0.29
CA ASP A 18 -10.53 7.33 0.70
C ASP A 18 -11.15 8.65 1.18
N LEU A 19 -11.61 9.45 0.21
CA LEU A 19 -11.95 10.85 0.45
C LEU A 19 -13.39 11.00 0.91
N TRP A 20 -14.32 10.22 0.35
CA TRP A 20 -15.76 10.43 0.55
C TRP A 20 -16.42 9.37 1.43
N VAL A 21 -16.05 8.09 1.31
CA VAL A 21 -16.71 6.99 2.02
C VAL A 21 -16.05 6.71 3.38
N LEU A 22 -14.77 6.32 3.37
CA LEU A 22 -14.02 5.96 4.57
C LEU A 22 -13.50 7.21 5.29
N ARG A 23 -13.39 8.34 4.57
CA ARG A 23 -12.90 9.65 5.08
C ARG A 23 -11.62 9.49 5.89
N THR A 24 -10.75 8.59 5.44
CA THR A 24 -9.45 8.31 6.04
C THR A 24 -8.44 9.42 5.73
N ARG A 25 -8.63 10.12 4.59
CA ARG A 25 -7.76 11.22 4.12
C ARG A 25 -6.28 10.81 4.14
N LEU A 26 -6.01 9.56 3.74
CA LEU A 26 -4.65 9.02 3.66
C LEU A 26 -3.89 9.70 2.53
N LEU A 27 -4.56 9.92 1.39
CA LEU A 27 -3.98 10.55 0.20
C LEU A 27 -3.56 12.01 0.44
N THR A 28 -4.05 12.68 1.48
CA THR A 28 -3.64 14.06 1.79
C THR A 28 -2.41 14.14 2.70
N ARG A 29 -1.89 13.02 3.20
CA ARG A 29 -0.77 13.00 4.16
C ARG A 29 0.57 12.85 3.45
N LYS A 30 1.54 13.73 3.75
CA LYS A 30 2.92 13.65 3.21
C LYS A 30 3.62 12.34 3.56
N ALA A 31 3.40 11.82 4.77
CA ALA A 31 3.98 10.54 5.20
C ALA A 31 3.53 9.36 4.32
N TYR A 32 2.27 9.37 3.85
CA TYR A 32 1.77 8.34 2.94
C TYR A 32 2.55 8.36 1.62
N TRP A 33 2.73 9.53 1.02
CA TRP A 33 3.48 9.68 -0.22
C TRP A 33 4.96 9.32 -0.08
N ALA A 34 5.57 9.64 1.07
CA ALA A 34 6.95 9.24 1.34
C ALA A 34 7.10 7.70 1.41
N SER A 35 6.22 7.01 2.13
CA SER A 35 6.21 5.55 2.17
C SER A 35 5.85 4.93 0.83
N TYR A 36 4.87 5.51 0.12
CA TYR A 36 4.44 5.02 -1.18
C TYR A 36 5.55 5.16 -2.24
N ALA A 37 6.36 6.22 -2.19
CA ALA A 37 7.51 6.38 -3.08
C ALA A 37 8.53 5.24 -2.93
N ILE A 38 8.74 4.75 -1.70
CA ILE A 38 9.60 3.58 -1.45
C ILE A 38 8.99 2.33 -2.07
N VAL A 39 7.69 2.11 -1.84
CA VAL A 39 6.97 0.96 -2.43
C VAL A 39 7.04 1.01 -3.95
N LEU A 40 6.80 2.18 -4.55
CA LEU A 40 6.86 2.39 -5.99
C LEU A 40 8.27 2.12 -6.54
N PHE A 41 9.32 2.56 -5.85
CA PHE A 41 10.70 2.28 -6.24
C PHE A 41 10.96 0.77 -6.33
N PHE A 42 10.61 0.02 -5.28
CA PHE A 42 10.78 -1.43 -5.29
C PHE A 42 9.86 -2.11 -6.31
N GLN A 43 8.64 -1.61 -6.49
CA GLN A 43 7.71 -2.13 -7.48
C GLN A 43 8.29 -2.01 -8.89
N LEU A 44 8.87 -0.86 -9.26
CA LEU A 44 9.52 -0.68 -10.56
C LEU A 44 10.76 -1.57 -10.69
N VAL A 45 11.64 -1.60 -9.68
CA VAL A 45 12.86 -2.41 -9.74
C VAL A 45 12.55 -3.90 -9.89
N THR A 46 11.61 -4.43 -9.10
CA THR A 46 11.26 -5.85 -9.13
C THR A 46 10.52 -6.21 -10.40
N ASN A 47 9.60 -5.36 -10.87
CA ASN A 47 8.83 -5.64 -12.08
C ASN A 47 9.70 -5.54 -13.34
N GLU A 48 10.59 -4.55 -13.44
CA GLU A 48 11.59 -4.47 -14.51
C GLU A 48 12.53 -5.69 -14.49
N TRP A 49 13.00 -6.09 -13.31
CA TRP A 49 13.86 -7.26 -13.15
C TRP A 49 13.18 -8.58 -13.56
N LEU A 50 11.94 -8.80 -13.13
CA LEU A 50 11.17 -10.01 -13.47
C LEU A 50 10.80 -10.06 -14.95
N THR A 51 10.50 -8.90 -15.54
CA THR A 51 10.20 -8.80 -16.98
C THR A 51 11.46 -9.05 -17.81
N TRP A 52 12.63 -8.58 -17.36
CA TRP A 52 13.91 -8.86 -17.99
C TRP A 52 14.27 -10.36 -17.99
N GLN A 53 13.84 -11.12 -16.98
CA GLN A 53 14.05 -12.57 -16.93
C GLN A 53 13.09 -13.39 -17.82
N GLY A 54 12.18 -12.74 -18.54
CA GLY A 54 11.26 -13.42 -19.46
C GLY A 54 10.21 -14.31 -18.76
N VAL A 55 10.01 -14.14 -17.46
CA VAL A 55 9.08 -14.94 -16.65
C VAL A 55 7.61 -14.58 -16.97
N PHE A 56 7.36 -13.35 -17.41
CA PHE A 56 6.03 -12.90 -17.86
C PHE A 56 6.09 -12.46 -19.33
N GLN A 57 5.57 -13.30 -20.22
CA GLN A 57 5.32 -12.92 -21.61
C GLN A 57 3.92 -12.32 -21.71
N TYR A 58 3.84 -10.99 -21.79
CA TYR A 58 2.59 -10.31 -22.12
C TYR A 58 2.39 -10.35 -23.64
N GLY A 59 1.35 -11.06 -24.09
CA GLY A 59 0.98 -11.12 -25.51
C GLY A 59 0.62 -9.75 -26.07
N GLU A 60 0.95 -9.52 -27.34
CA GLU A 60 0.86 -8.22 -28.05
C GLU A 60 -0.57 -7.61 -28.06
N ASP A 61 -1.60 -8.42 -27.76
CA ASP A 61 -3.01 -8.04 -27.83
C ASP A 61 -3.64 -7.56 -26.50
N ALA A 62 -2.87 -7.45 -25.41
CA ALA A 62 -3.41 -7.19 -24.06
C ALA A 62 -3.09 -5.80 -23.45
N ILE A 63 -2.38 -4.89 -24.15
CA ILE A 63 -1.84 -3.67 -23.53
C ILE A 63 -2.18 -2.41 -24.33
N LEU A 64 -2.69 -1.38 -23.64
CA LEU A 64 -2.96 -0.06 -24.20
C LEU A 64 -1.67 0.78 -24.22
N GLY A 65 -0.76 0.44 -25.15
CA GLY A 65 0.16 1.37 -25.83
C GLY A 65 1.22 2.17 -25.05
N TRP A 66 1.20 2.25 -23.71
CA TRP A 66 2.21 2.99 -22.93
C TRP A 66 2.96 2.05 -21.98
N ARG A 67 4.24 1.84 -22.29
CA ARG A 67 5.20 1.12 -21.46
C ARG A 67 6.10 2.14 -20.78
N ILE A 68 6.32 2.00 -19.47
CA ILE A 68 7.46 2.64 -18.80
C ILE A 68 8.50 1.54 -18.71
N GLY A 69 9.54 1.59 -19.56
CA GLY A 69 10.52 0.50 -19.65
C GLY A 69 9.92 -0.76 -20.29
N HIS A 70 10.00 -1.89 -19.59
CA HIS A 70 9.54 -3.19 -20.08
C HIS A 70 8.14 -3.58 -19.54
N GLN A 71 7.63 -2.89 -18.52
CA GLN A 71 6.35 -3.21 -17.88
C GLN A 71 5.16 -2.33 -18.37
N PRO A 72 3.91 -2.85 -18.30
CA PRO A 72 2.70 -2.06 -18.50
C PRO A 72 2.55 -0.96 -17.43
N VAL A 73 2.10 0.24 -17.81
CA VAL A 73 1.80 1.34 -16.86
C VAL A 73 0.66 0.95 -15.91
N GLU A 74 -0.23 0.07 -16.37
CA GLU A 74 -1.38 -0.43 -15.63
C GLU A 74 -0.98 -1.14 -14.34
N ASP A 75 0.17 -1.81 -14.28
CA ASP A 75 0.65 -2.49 -13.08
C ASP A 75 0.98 -1.52 -11.95
N VAL A 76 1.48 -0.32 -12.29
CA VAL A 76 1.75 0.75 -11.32
C VAL A 76 0.43 1.25 -10.71
N LEU A 77 -0.60 1.42 -11.55
CA LEU A 77 -1.93 1.88 -11.14
C LEU A 77 -2.66 0.84 -10.28
N PHE A 78 -2.50 -0.44 -10.62
CA PHE A 78 -3.05 -1.54 -9.83
C PHE A 78 -2.34 -1.65 -8.47
N GLY A 79 -1.01 -1.62 -8.46
CA GLY A 79 -0.22 -1.63 -7.22
C GLY A 79 -0.56 -0.45 -6.29
N PHE A 80 -0.73 0.74 -6.86
CA PHE A 80 -1.23 1.91 -6.12
C PHE A 80 -2.56 1.62 -5.43
N SER A 81 -3.54 1.12 -6.19
CA SER A 81 -4.89 0.87 -5.68
C SER A 81 -4.88 -0.17 -4.56
N LEU A 82 -4.12 -1.25 -4.72
CA LEU A 82 -3.99 -2.32 -3.74
C LEU A 82 -3.38 -1.83 -2.42
N VAL A 83 -2.27 -1.09 -2.49
CA VAL A 83 -1.59 -0.53 -1.31
C VAL A 83 -2.50 0.47 -0.60
N THR A 84 -3.12 1.37 -1.36
CA THR A 84 -3.97 2.41 -0.79
C THR A 84 -5.19 1.78 -0.10
N GLN A 85 -5.89 0.84 -0.74
CA GLN A 85 -7.05 0.17 -0.15
C GLN A 85 -6.69 -0.62 1.11
N SER A 86 -5.58 -1.38 1.07
CA SER A 86 -5.12 -2.13 2.24
C SER A 86 -4.90 -1.20 3.46
N MET A 87 -4.28 -0.05 3.22
CA MET A 87 -4.04 0.96 4.27
C MET A 87 -5.34 1.62 4.75
N MET A 88 -6.27 1.93 3.84
CA MET A 88 -7.57 2.49 4.21
C MET A 88 -8.35 1.56 5.13
N TRP A 89 -8.45 0.29 4.77
CA TRP A 89 -9.13 -0.73 5.57
C TRP A 89 -8.47 -0.89 6.93
N TRP A 90 -7.14 -0.92 6.98
CA TRP A 90 -6.38 -0.96 8.23
C TRP A 90 -6.73 0.20 9.17
N VAL A 91 -6.67 1.44 8.66
CA VAL A 91 -6.99 2.64 9.44
C VAL A 91 -8.46 2.66 9.86
N TRP A 92 -9.37 2.25 8.97
CA TRP A 92 -10.80 2.25 9.25
C TRP A 92 -11.18 1.26 10.36
N TRP A 93 -10.69 0.03 10.31
CA TRP A 93 -10.89 -0.95 11.38
C TRP A 93 -10.20 -0.54 12.69
N GLY A 94 -9.01 0.07 12.61
CA GLY A 94 -8.32 0.63 13.77
C GLY A 94 -9.14 1.70 14.48
N ARG A 95 -9.77 2.62 13.73
CA ARG A 95 -10.67 3.65 14.30
C ARG A 95 -11.92 3.07 14.95
N ARG A 96 -12.31 1.84 14.61
CA ARG A 96 -13.47 1.13 15.18
C ARG A 96 -13.11 0.23 16.36
N GLY A 97 -11.85 0.26 16.83
CA GLY A 97 -11.42 -0.54 17.98
C GLY A 97 -11.31 -2.03 17.69
N VAL A 98 -11.23 -2.44 16.42
CA VAL A 98 -10.98 -3.85 16.02
C VAL A 98 -9.51 -4.22 16.23
N GLN A 99 -8.63 -3.22 16.43
CA GLN A 99 -7.23 -3.46 16.76
C GLN A 99 -7.11 -4.11 18.13
N ARG A 100 -6.26 -5.14 18.21
CA ARG A 100 -5.95 -5.82 19.44
C ARG A 100 -5.35 -4.82 20.42
N GLU A 101 -5.90 -4.76 21.63
CA GLU A 101 -5.26 -4.04 22.72
C GLU A 101 -3.87 -4.65 22.93
N VAL A 102 -2.84 -3.80 22.84
CA VAL A 102 -1.49 -4.21 23.18
C VAL A 102 -1.51 -4.45 24.69
N GLY A 103 -1.49 -5.73 25.10
CA GLY A 103 -1.36 -6.09 26.50
C GLY A 103 -0.08 -5.46 27.11
N PRO A 104 0.02 -5.37 28.44
CA PRO A 104 1.17 -4.73 29.09
C PRO A 104 2.46 -5.29 28.50
N GLY A 105 3.25 -4.42 27.85
CA GLY A 105 4.54 -4.81 27.31
C GLY A 105 5.43 -5.38 28.42
N PRO A 106 6.48 -6.16 28.07
CA PRO A 106 7.41 -6.66 29.06
C PRO A 106 7.95 -5.50 29.91
N VAL A 107 7.73 -5.57 31.23
CA VAL A 107 8.22 -4.53 32.13
C VAL A 107 9.74 -4.46 31.99
N PRO A 108 10.33 -3.31 31.60
CA PRO A 108 11.77 -3.20 31.40
C PRO A 108 12.51 -3.67 32.64
N ALA A 109 13.57 -4.45 32.47
CA ALA A 109 14.37 -4.93 33.60
C ALA A 109 14.87 -3.78 34.50
N VAL A 110 15.10 -2.61 33.90
CA VAL A 110 15.46 -1.36 34.59
C VAL A 110 14.37 -0.91 35.57
N ALA A 111 13.10 -0.97 35.17
CA ALA A 111 11.98 -0.63 36.06
C ALA A 111 11.87 -1.60 37.25
N ARG A 112 12.19 -2.89 37.04
CA ARG A 112 12.24 -3.90 38.12
C ARG A 112 13.41 -3.67 39.07
N LEU A 113 14.53 -3.13 38.58
CA LEU A 113 15.72 -2.86 39.39
C LEU A 113 15.55 -1.59 40.24
N LEU A 114 14.89 -0.56 39.70
CA LEU A 114 14.62 0.68 40.42
C LEU A 114 13.59 0.48 41.55
N GLY A 115 12.55 -0.32 41.33
CA GLY A 115 11.55 -0.63 42.37
C GLY A 115 12.05 -1.50 43.53
N ARG A 116 13.28 -2.03 43.47
CA ARG A 116 13.90 -2.82 44.57
C ARG A 116 14.78 -1.98 45.50
N ARG A 117 14.95 -0.69 45.24
CA ARG A 117 15.80 0.18 46.07
C ARG A 117 15.05 0.88 47.21
N ASP A 118 13.72 0.79 47.23
CA ASP A 118 12.85 1.49 48.19
C ASP A 118 12.14 0.54 49.19
N ALA A 119 12.60 -0.71 49.34
CA ALA A 119 12.10 -1.71 50.30
C ALA A 119 13.25 -2.26 51.14
#